data_AF-A0A6C2YRU3-F1
#
_entry.id   AF-A0A6C2YRU3-F1
#
_cell.length_a   1.000
_cell.length_b   1.000
_cell.length_c   1.000
_cell.angle_alpha   90.00
_cell.angle_beta   90.00
_cell.angle_gamma   90.00
#
_symmetry.space_group_name_H-M   'P 1'
#
loop_
_entity.id
_entity.type
_entity.pdbx_description
1 polymer ?
#
loop_
_entity_poly.entity_id
_entity_poly.type
_entity_poly.pdbx_seq_one_letter_code
_entity_poly.pdbx_strand_id
1 'polypeptide(L)'
;MSTTNSPVIPTLRQFPLPVRLVLSAYLIAVGVGYLSAMVQLHFKEASPGQPIPGPAEVVAHYSGVTWPIPDQPVEKVKPVSKLQQLIQAPESEPWSGSGSMAKAFTTKSTDWDKSEEETLRPERAGEQKTLIAWLEAGAPKAPFEADAFPLPESVKTITADYLDDATKMVKIQTIMIDRCARCHCADGEQAAYPLETYDQLKKYLVVKESGDPAKAKQISVEQLTQSTHAHLLSFSMLYLLTGVIFAFSSYPIWMRVGLAPIVLVASVLDIGCWWLARLEGVGPYFALGIMATGGVVGLGLMLQIILGLFNMYSIVGRIVLLGLFAIAGAGGGLVMVKVVEPQLAAEKAEFEKAKAEAEAAAKPATEAAMNADEVPEPDPKEANEVPPEPIGDPMPEMPEDKLNPIERALRPKVKPTDAPKPMPKPEPTQATAAELIPSAPRPAPSK
;
A
#
# COMPACT_ATOMS: atom_id res chain seq x y z
N MET A 1 -39.55 6.72 57.40
CA MET A 1 -39.70 6.24 56.02
C MET A 1 -38.65 6.93 55.18
N SER A 2 -37.49 6.28 54.98
CA SER A 2 -36.44 6.82 54.11
C SER A 2 -36.80 6.49 52.67
N THR A 3 -37.32 7.46 51.94
CA THR A 3 -37.49 7.35 50.48
C THR A 3 -36.09 7.31 49.88
N THR A 4 -35.64 6.12 49.49
CA THR A 4 -34.47 5.95 48.63
C THR A 4 -34.79 6.59 47.29
N ASN A 5 -34.39 7.84 47.10
CA ASN A 5 -34.32 8.49 45.80
C ASN A 5 -33.28 7.75 44.98
N SER A 6 -33.68 6.67 44.31
CA SER A 6 -32.85 6.05 43.29
C SER A 6 -32.55 7.12 42.23
N PRO A 7 -31.28 7.37 41.91
CA PRO A 7 -30.94 8.37 40.89
C PRO A 7 -31.59 7.97 39.56
N VAL A 8 -32.50 8.80 39.08
CA VAL A 8 -33.12 8.62 37.75
C VAL A 8 -32.07 9.02 36.73
N ILE A 9 -31.55 8.05 35.98
CA ILE A 9 -30.64 8.33 34.87
C ILE A 9 -31.46 9.00 33.76
N PRO A 10 -31.16 10.25 33.38
CA PRO A 10 -31.91 10.95 32.35
C PRO A 10 -31.75 10.24 31.00
N THR A 11 -32.86 10.07 30.30
CA THR A 11 -32.91 9.57 28.92
C THR A 11 -32.73 10.72 27.93
N LEU A 12 -32.31 10.43 26.69
CA LEU A 12 -32.09 11.42 25.63
C LEU A 12 -33.26 12.42 25.46
N ARG A 13 -34.50 11.94 25.63
CA ARG A 13 -35.71 12.75 25.48
C ARG A 13 -35.95 13.74 26.63
N GLN A 14 -35.35 13.48 27.79
CA GLN A 14 -35.46 14.33 28.98
C GLN A 14 -34.46 15.49 28.97
N PHE A 15 -33.49 15.51 28.05
CA PHE A 15 -32.56 16.62 27.92
C PHE A 15 -33.26 17.90 27.41
N PRO A 16 -32.79 19.09 27.85
CA PRO A 16 -33.25 20.37 27.32
C PRO A 16 -33.11 20.44 25.79
N LEU A 17 -34.00 21.21 25.14
CA LEU A 17 -33.97 21.37 23.69
C LEU A 17 -32.59 21.78 23.14
N PRO A 18 -31.85 22.74 23.73
CA PRO A 18 -30.52 23.11 23.23
C PRO A 18 -29.54 21.93 23.17
N VAL A 19 -29.55 21.07 24.19
CA VAL A 19 -28.69 19.88 24.23
C VAL A 19 -29.08 18.91 23.11
N ARG A 20 -30.38 18.63 22.96
CA ARG A 20 -30.86 17.73 21.89
C ARG A 20 -30.52 18.25 20.49
N LEU A 21 -30.58 19.56 20.28
CA LEU A 21 -30.19 20.17 19.01
C LEU A 21 -28.69 20.01 18.73
N VAL A 22 -27.82 20.25 19.72
CA VAL A 22 -26.37 20.05 19.59
C VAL A 22 -26.05 18.58 19.28
N LEU A 23 -26.65 17.64 20.03
CA LEU A 23 -26.46 16.21 19.79
C LEU A 23 -26.97 15.78 18.41
N SER A 24 -28.09 16.36 17.96
CA SER A 24 -28.62 16.09 16.62
C SER A 24 -27.68 16.61 15.52
N ALA A 25 -27.18 17.84 15.66
CA ALA A 25 -26.24 18.44 14.72
C ALA A 25 -24.93 17.62 14.66
N TYR A 26 -24.43 17.17 15.82
CA TYR A 26 -23.28 16.26 15.88
C TYR A 26 -23.53 14.96 15.11
N LEU A 27 -24.64 14.26 15.37
CA LEU A 27 -24.95 13.00 14.67
C LEU A 27 -25.12 13.17 13.16
N ILE A 28 -25.75 14.28 12.73
CA ILE A 28 -25.91 14.60 11.30
C ILE A 28 -24.55 14.91 10.66
N ALA A 29 -23.71 15.72 11.32
CA ALA A 29 -22.38 16.05 10.83
C ALA A 29 -21.50 14.80 10.70
N VAL A 30 -21.57 13.89 11.68
CA VAL A 30 -20.89 12.58 11.61
C VAL A 30 -21.40 11.76 10.42
N GLY A 31 -22.72 11.70 10.20
CA GLY A 31 -23.29 11.00 9.05
C GLY A 31 -22.82 11.55 7.71
N VAL A 32 -22.82 12.87 7.54
CA VAL A 32 -22.31 13.55 6.33
C VAL A 32 -20.80 13.28 6.15
N GLY A 33 -20.03 13.39 7.23
CA GLY A 33 -18.59 13.10 7.21
C GLY A 33 -18.29 11.66 6.81
N TYR A 34 -19.05 10.69 7.31
CA TYR A 34 -18.90 9.28 6.93
C TYR A 34 -19.23 9.05 5.45
N LEU A 35 -20.30 9.66 4.92
CA LEU A 35 -20.61 9.61 3.48
C LEU A 35 -19.49 10.21 2.63
N SER A 36 -18.92 11.34 3.06
CA SER A 36 -17.76 11.94 2.38
C SER A 36 -16.54 11.02 2.42
N ALA A 37 -16.31 10.28 3.50
CA ALA A 37 -15.23 9.30 3.58
C ALA A 37 -15.43 8.13 2.60
N MET A 38 -16.67 7.68 2.41
CA MET A 38 -16.98 6.65 1.39
C MET A 38 -16.70 7.15 -0.03
N VAL A 39 -17.04 8.42 -0.32
CA VAL A 39 -16.68 9.06 -1.61
C VAL A 39 -15.16 9.14 -1.78
N GLN A 40 -14.42 9.48 -0.72
CA GLN A 40 -12.96 9.50 -0.78
C GLN A 40 -12.38 8.09 -1.04
N LEU A 41 -12.97 7.04 -0.45
CA LEU A 41 -12.54 5.66 -0.66
C LEU A 41 -12.71 5.24 -2.14
N HIS A 42 -13.81 5.65 -2.77
CA HIS A 42 -14.03 5.42 -4.21
C HIS A 42 -12.87 5.99 -5.06
N PHE A 43 -12.54 7.27 -4.87
CA PHE A 43 -11.49 7.92 -5.67
C PHE A 43 -10.08 7.40 -5.40
N LYS A 44 -9.84 6.75 -4.26
CA LYS A 44 -8.50 6.26 -3.90
C LYS A 44 -8.27 4.81 -4.32
N GLU A 45 -9.26 3.95 -4.14
CA GLU A 45 -9.05 2.50 -4.13
C GLU A 45 -10.03 1.73 -5.01
N ALA A 46 -11.08 2.36 -5.56
CA ALA A 46 -12.03 1.65 -6.41
C ALA A 46 -11.49 1.49 -7.83
N SER A 47 -11.71 0.31 -8.40
CA SER A 47 -11.43 0.05 -9.81
C SER A 47 -12.39 0.84 -10.72
N PRO A 48 -11.98 1.15 -11.97
CA PRO A 48 -12.80 1.87 -12.93
C PRO A 48 -14.23 1.32 -13.06
N GLY A 49 -15.21 2.20 -12.85
CA GLY A 49 -16.62 1.86 -12.93
C GLY A 49 -17.19 1.09 -11.72
N GLN A 50 -16.44 0.95 -10.63
CA GLN A 50 -16.94 0.41 -9.36
C GLN A 50 -17.18 1.54 -8.34
N PRO A 51 -18.32 1.55 -7.63
CA PRO A 51 -18.62 2.61 -6.66
C PRO A 51 -17.75 2.50 -5.39
N ILE A 52 -17.27 1.31 -5.05
CA ILE A 52 -16.41 1.04 -3.89
C ILE A 52 -15.39 -0.05 -4.26
N PRO A 53 -14.26 -0.16 -3.53
CA PRO A 53 -13.28 -1.21 -3.75
C PRO A 53 -13.90 -2.60 -3.53
N GLY A 54 -13.57 -3.53 -4.42
CA GLY A 54 -13.95 -4.92 -4.28
C GLY A 54 -12.98 -5.74 -3.42
N PRO A 55 -13.25 -7.04 -3.25
CA PRO A 55 -12.38 -7.93 -2.47
C PRO A 55 -10.95 -8.00 -3.02
N ALA A 56 -10.80 -7.99 -4.34
CA ALA A 56 -9.50 -8.11 -4.98
C ALA A 56 -8.60 -6.90 -4.69
N GLU A 57 -9.18 -5.70 -4.74
CA GLU A 57 -8.51 -4.44 -4.46
C GLU A 57 -8.09 -4.35 -2.99
N VAL A 58 -9.00 -4.69 -2.06
CA VAL A 58 -8.71 -4.67 -0.63
C VAL A 58 -7.63 -5.70 -0.28
N VAL A 59 -7.70 -6.91 -0.83
CA VAL A 59 -6.67 -7.94 -0.58
C VAL A 59 -5.32 -7.52 -1.16
N ALA A 60 -5.27 -6.98 -2.38
CA ALA A 60 -4.03 -6.46 -2.96
C ALA A 60 -3.45 -5.30 -2.13
N HIS A 61 -4.29 -4.35 -1.71
CA HIS A 61 -3.87 -3.17 -0.95
C HIS A 61 -3.32 -3.52 0.44
N TYR A 62 -3.93 -4.45 1.17
CA TYR A 62 -3.51 -4.77 2.54
C TYR A 62 -2.54 -5.96 2.65
N SER A 63 -2.77 -7.03 1.88
CA SER A 63 -1.95 -8.25 1.94
C SER A 63 -0.84 -8.29 0.89
N GLY A 64 -1.02 -7.58 -0.23
CA GLY A 64 -0.08 -7.64 -1.36
C GLY A 64 -0.12 -8.96 -2.12
N VAL A 65 -1.27 -9.65 -2.09
CA VAL A 65 -1.50 -10.93 -2.77
C VAL A 65 -2.63 -10.77 -3.78
N THR A 66 -2.49 -11.44 -4.92
CA THR A 66 -3.55 -11.48 -5.95
C THR A 66 -4.77 -12.28 -5.46
N TRP A 67 -5.98 -11.77 -5.70
CA TRP A 67 -7.22 -12.39 -5.21
C TRP A 67 -8.33 -12.46 -6.27
N PRO A 68 -9.10 -13.57 -6.36
CA PRO A 68 -8.94 -14.84 -5.62
C PRO A 68 -7.59 -15.50 -5.87
N ILE A 69 -7.11 -16.29 -4.91
CA ILE A 69 -5.84 -17.02 -5.05
C ILE A 69 -6.01 -17.95 -6.27
N PRO A 70 -5.23 -17.78 -7.35
CA PRO A 70 -5.39 -18.61 -8.53
C PRO A 70 -4.92 -20.06 -8.26
N ASP A 71 -5.55 -21.02 -8.93
CA ASP A 71 -5.22 -22.45 -8.82
C ASP A 71 -3.81 -22.78 -9.33
N GLN A 72 -3.31 -21.97 -10.27
CA GLN A 72 -1.94 -21.99 -10.76
C GLN A 72 -1.12 -20.97 -9.96
N PRO A 73 0.15 -21.26 -9.61
CA PRO A 73 1.02 -20.26 -9.00
C PRO A 73 1.02 -19.01 -9.86
N VAL A 74 0.72 -17.85 -9.27
CA VAL A 74 0.89 -16.56 -9.96
C VAL A 74 2.30 -16.54 -10.51
N GLU A 75 2.45 -16.28 -11.81
CA GLU A 75 3.76 -16.14 -12.43
C GLU A 75 4.53 -15.10 -11.61
N LYS A 76 5.54 -15.56 -10.87
CA LYS A 76 6.29 -14.69 -9.97
C LYS A 76 7.09 -13.76 -10.85
N VAL A 77 6.61 -12.52 -10.95
CA VAL A 77 7.35 -11.48 -11.63
C VAL A 77 8.63 -11.28 -10.84
N LYS A 78 9.77 -11.18 -11.54
CA LYS A 78 11.05 -10.85 -10.90
C LYS A 78 10.80 -9.62 -10.02
N PRO A 79 11.05 -9.71 -8.70
CA PRO A 79 10.80 -8.56 -7.84
C PRO A 79 11.65 -7.39 -8.31
N VAL A 80 11.03 -6.22 -8.43
CA VAL A 80 11.68 -5.00 -8.89
C VAL A 80 11.70 -3.96 -7.79
N SER A 81 12.57 -2.96 -7.94
CA SER A 81 12.61 -1.81 -7.03
C SER A 81 11.36 -0.93 -7.18
N LYS A 82 11.04 -0.10 -6.18
CA LYS A 82 9.87 0.80 -6.27
C LYS A 82 10.01 1.78 -7.43
N LEU A 83 11.22 2.26 -7.70
CA LEU A 83 11.49 3.14 -8.84
C LEU A 83 11.23 2.42 -10.16
N GLN A 84 11.72 1.18 -10.32
CA GLN A 84 11.48 0.38 -11.51
C GLN A 84 9.99 0.08 -11.70
N GLN A 85 9.28 -0.28 -10.63
CA GLN A 85 7.83 -0.49 -10.67
C GLN A 85 7.09 0.71 -11.25
N LEU A 86 7.41 1.93 -10.79
CA LEU A 86 6.74 3.16 -11.24
C LEU A 86 7.07 3.49 -12.70
N ILE A 87 8.32 3.25 -13.12
CA ILE A 87 8.77 3.53 -14.49
C ILE A 87 8.14 2.54 -15.48
N GLN A 88 8.04 1.25 -15.13
CA GLN A 88 7.52 0.22 -16.03
C GLN A 88 5.99 0.10 -16.04
N ALA A 89 5.30 0.72 -15.07
CA ALA A 89 3.84 0.67 -14.99
C ALA A 89 3.19 1.35 -16.21
N PRO A 90 2.07 0.81 -16.75
CA PRO A 90 1.41 1.37 -17.93
C PRO A 90 1.07 2.85 -17.78
N GLU A 91 1.15 3.63 -18.87
CA GLU A 91 0.73 5.04 -18.88
C GLU A 91 -0.77 5.21 -18.57
N SER A 92 -1.60 4.18 -18.71
CA SER A 92 -3.02 4.24 -18.34
C SER A 92 -3.25 4.36 -16.82
N GLU A 93 -2.28 3.94 -15.99
CA GLU A 93 -2.39 3.99 -14.54
C GLU A 93 -2.37 5.45 -14.01
N PRO A 94 -2.94 5.70 -12.81
CA PRO A 94 -2.93 7.02 -12.19
C PRO A 94 -1.50 7.56 -11.99
N TRP A 95 -1.29 8.84 -12.32
CA TRP A 95 0.00 9.53 -12.13
C TRP A 95 0.26 9.80 -10.64
N SER A 96 0.85 8.82 -9.94
CA SER A 96 1.01 8.84 -8.49
C SER A 96 2.06 7.84 -8.01
N GLY A 97 2.48 7.95 -6.75
CA GLY A 97 3.44 7.02 -6.13
C GLY A 97 2.92 5.58 -5.95
N SER A 98 1.64 5.31 -6.21
CA SER A 98 1.05 3.96 -6.22
C SER A 98 0.64 3.48 -7.62
N GLY A 99 0.60 4.36 -8.62
CA GLY A 99 0.27 4.03 -10.01
C GLY A 99 1.50 4.01 -10.93
N SER A 100 1.56 4.94 -11.90
CA SER A 100 2.63 5.01 -12.90
C SER A 100 3.33 6.36 -12.96
N MET A 101 4.63 6.32 -13.26
CA MET A 101 5.47 7.47 -13.63
C MET A 101 5.93 7.43 -15.10
N ALA A 102 5.38 6.53 -15.93
CA ALA A 102 5.76 6.42 -17.34
C ALA A 102 5.47 7.72 -18.14
N LYS A 103 4.44 8.50 -17.74
CA LYS A 103 4.15 9.80 -18.38
C LYS A 103 5.28 10.84 -18.20
N ALA A 104 6.25 10.61 -17.31
CA ALA A 104 7.43 11.46 -17.12
C ALA A 104 8.24 11.61 -18.41
N PHE A 105 8.28 10.52 -19.18
CA PHE A 105 8.99 10.44 -20.45
C PHE A 105 8.18 11.04 -21.59
N THR A 106 6.86 11.10 -21.46
CA THR A 106 5.95 11.51 -22.54
C THR A 106 5.14 12.76 -22.16
N THR A 107 3.83 12.64 -21.98
CA THR A 107 2.88 13.75 -21.83
C THR A 107 3.12 14.68 -20.63
N LYS A 108 3.98 14.31 -19.68
CA LYS A 108 4.42 15.18 -18.58
C LYS A 108 5.81 15.75 -18.80
N SER A 109 6.57 15.33 -19.81
CA SER A 109 7.85 15.95 -20.14
C SER A 109 7.65 17.37 -20.71
N THR A 110 8.64 18.25 -20.52
CA THR A 110 8.57 19.67 -20.94
C THR A 110 8.77 19.86 -22.44
N ASP A 111 9.45 18.89 -23.03
CA ASP A 111 9.84 18.74 -24.42
C ASP A 111 8.93 17.73 -25.15
N TRP A 112 7.70 17.52 -24.66
CA TRP A 112 6.72 16.69 -25.33
C TRP A 112 5.85 17.51 -26.27
N ASP A 113 6.09 17.36 -27.57
CA ASP A 113 5.20 17.87 -28.60
C ASP A 113 4.29 16.76 -29.12
N LYS A 114 2.98 16.92 -28.93
CA LYS A 114 1.98 15.97 -29.41
C LYS A 114 1.95 15.87 -30.94
N SER A 115 2.38 16.92 -31.65
CA SER A 115 2.48 16.90 -33.12
C SER A 115 3.64 16.04 -33.64
N GLU A 116 4.64 15.78 -32.79
CA GLU A 116 5.83 14.95 -33.08
C GLU A 116 5.77 13.60 -32.34
N GLU A 117 4.58 13.17 -31.91
CA GLU A 117 4.42 11.97 -31.08
C GLU A 117 4.98 10.69 -31.75
N GLU A 118 4.83 10.57 -33.07
CA GLU A 118 5.30 9.40 -33.83
C GLU A 118 6.83 9.28 -33.83
N THR A 119 7.55 10.40 -33.81
CA THR A 119 9.02 10.45 -33.76
C THR A 119 9.54 10.39 -32.33
N LEU A 120 8.87 11.06 -31.39
CA LEU A 120 9.31 11.13 -29.99
C LEU A 120 9.05 9.82 -29.23
N ARG A 121 7.92 9.11 -29.46
CA ARG A 121 7.60 7.89 -28.71
C ARG A 121 8.72 6.83 -28.74
N PRO A 122 9.29 6.48 -29.90
CA PRO A 122 10.41 5.53 -29.96
C PRO A 122 11.63 5.97 -29.15
N GLU A 123 11.96 7.27 -29.15
CA GLU A 123 13.07 7.80 -28.38
C GLU A 123 12.81 7.74 -26.87
N ARG A 124 11.63 8.17 -26.42
CA ARG A 124 11.20 8.13 -25.02
C ARG A 124 11.12 6.71 -24.48
N ALA A 125 10.64 5.77 -25.29
CA ALA A 125 10.66 4.36 -24.96
C ALA A 125 12.10 3.83 -24.79
N GLY A 126 13.06 4.36 -25.56
CA GLY A 126 14.48 4.06 -25.39
C GLY A 126 15.08 4.59 -24.09
N GLU A 127 14.75 5.83 -23.73
CA GLU A 127 15.15 6.42 -22.43
C GLU A 127 14.61 5.58 -21.27
N GLN A 128 13.31 5.26 -21.30
CA GLN A 128 12.63 4.46 -20.28
C GLN A 128 13.26 3.06 -20.15
N LYS A 129 13.46 2.36 -21.26
CA LYS A 129 14.10 1.03 -21.28
C LYS A 129 15.54 1.07 -20.79
N THR A 130 16.28 2.13 -21.08
CA THR A 130 17.66 2.28 -20.61
C THR A 130 17.72 2.46 -19.09
N LEU A 131 16.81 3.26 -18.52
CA LEU A 131 16.71 3.36 -17.06
C LEU A 131 16.30 2.04 -16.42
N ILE A 132 15.37 1.29 -17.02
CA ILE A 132 15.00 -0.05 -16.55
C ILE A 132 16.22 -0.98 -16.58
N ALA A 133 17.00 -1.01 -17.66
CA ALA A 133 18.19 -1.84 -17.76
C ALA A 133 19.24 -1.50 -16.69
N TRP A 134 19.42 -0.22 -16.37
CA TRP A 134 20.30 0.20 -15.27
C TRP A 134 19.77 -0.24 -13.90
N LEU A 135 18.46 -0.15 -13.68
CA LEU A 135 17.82 -0.65 -12.45
C LEU A 135 17.98 -2.17 -12.31
N GLU A 136 17.82 -2.91 -13.40
CA GLU A 136 17.99 -4.36 -13.45
C GLU A 136 19.44 -4.81 -13.22
N ALA A 137 20.41 -4.00 -13.61
CA ALA A 137 21.83 -4.18 -13.29
C ALA A 137 22.17 -3.87 -11.81
N GLY A 138 21.16 -3.62 -10.97
CA GLY A 138 21.32 -3.29 -9.55
C GLY A 138 21.58 -1.82 -9.29
N ALA A 139 21.30 -0.94 -10.27
CA ALA A 139 21.48 0.50 -10.19
C ALA A 139 22.85 0.91 -9.64
N PRO A 140 23.96 0.46 -10.27
CA PRO A 140 25.31 0.72 -9.77
C PRO A 140 25.57 2.23 -9.68
N LYS A 141 26.15 2.65 -8.55
CA LYS A 141 26.44 4.06 -8.25
C LYS A 141 27.43 4.68 -9.23
N ALA A 142 28.47 3.94 -9.62
CA ALA A 142 29.53 4.45 -10.48
C ALA A 142 29.03 4.91 -11.87
N PRO A 143 28.25 4.11 -12.63
CA PRO A 143 27.62 4.56 -13.89
C PRO A 143 26.68 5.75 -13.74
N PHE A 144 26.00 5.87 -12.59
CA PHE A 144 25.13 7.01 -12.32
C PHE A 144 25.95 8.28 -12.11
N GLU A 145 26.96 8.26 -11.24
CA GLU A 145 27.80 9.45 -10.97
C GLU A 145 28.71 9.82 -12.13
N ALA A 146 29.09 8.85 -12.97
CA ALA A 146 29.82 9.09 -14.21
C ALA A 146 28.92 9.54 -15.36
N ASP A 147 27.60 9.54 -15.17
CA ASP A 147 26.59 9.80 -16.20
C ASP A 147 26.82 9.01 -17.49
N ALA A 148 27.17 7.73 -17.33
CA ALA A 148 27.58 6.86 -18.43
C ALA A 148 27.20 5.41 -18.15
N PHE A 149 26.26 4.89 -18.93
CA PHE A 149 25.83 3.49 -18.89
C PHE A 149 25.72 2.90 -20.30
N PRO A 150 26.16 1.66 -20.56
CA PRO A 150 26.07 1.07 -21.89
C PRO A 150 24.65 1.06 -22.43
N LEU A 151 24.47 1.49 -23.69
CA LEU A 151 23.18 1.41 -24.36
C LEU A 151 22.72 -0.07 -24.43
N PRO A 152 21.55 -0.42 -23.88
CA PRO A 152 21.06 -1.80 -23.93
C PRO A 152 20.77 -2.23 -25.36
N GLU A 153 21.06 -3.49 -25.71
CA GLU A 153 20.83 -4.06 -27.05
C GLU A 153 19.36 -3.98 -27.50
N SER A 154 18.44 -3.97 -26.54
CA SER A 154 16.99 -3.86 -26.77
C SER A 154 16.53 -2.44 -27.18
N VAL A 155 17.39 -1.44 -27.07
CA VAL A 155 17.10 -0.04 -27.37
C VAL A 155 17.68 0.32 -28.74
N LYS A 156 16.80 0.51 -29.71
CA LYS A 156 17.18 0.89 -31.09
C LYS A 156 17.31 2.41 -31.28
N THR A 157 16.50 3.17 -30.57
CA THR A 157 16.35 4.61 -30.68
C THR A 157 16.28 5.22 -29.29
N ILE A 158 16.97 6.33 -29.07
CA ILE A 158 16.96 7.13 -27.85
C ILE A 158 17.20 8.58 -28.23
N THR A 159 16.75 9.53 -27.40
CA THR A 159 16.99 10.95 -27.64
C THR A 159 18.49 11.24 -27.69
N ALA A 160 18.89 11.91 -28.78
CA ALA A 160 20.30 12.10 -29.13
C ALA A 160 21.12 12.80 -28.04
N ASP A 161 20.52 13.76 -27.32
CA ASP A 161 21.20 14.50 -26.25
C ASP A 161 21.70 13.61 -25.10
N TYR A 162 21.06 12.46 -24.92
CA TYR A 162 21.39 11.48 -23.89
C TYR A 162 22.33 10.37 -24.36
N LEU A 163 22.69 10.32 -25.64
CA LEU A 163 23.61 9.32 -26.18
C LEU A 163 24.94 9.96 -26.54
N ASP A 164 26.03 9.45 -25.98
CA ASP A 164 27.36 9.70 -26.53
C ASP A 164 27.60 8.73 -27.69
N ASP A 165 27.53 9.26 -28.92
CA ASP A 165 27.71 8.47 -30.14
C ASP A 165 29.09 7.82 -30.28
N ALA A 166 30.13 8.41 -29.69
CA ALA A 166 31.49 7.92 -29.79
C ALA A 166 31.73 6.71 -28.88
N THR A 167 31.12 6.72 -27.69
CA THR A 167 31.32 5.68 -26.68
C THR A 167 30.13 4.72 -26.57
N LYS A 168 29.00 5.03 -27.22
CA LYS A 168 27.71 4.34 -27.10
C LYS A 168 27.25 4.22 -25.64
N MET A 169 27.58 5.22 -24.84
CA MET A 169 27.16 5.37 -23.45
C MET A 169 25.98 6.33 -23.36
N VAL A 170 25.02 5.98 -22.50
CA VAL A 170 23.83 6.77 -22.21
C VAL A 170 24.00 7.54 -20.90
N LYS A 171 23.59 8.81 -20.93
CA LYS A 171 23.61 9.75 -19.80
C LYS A 171 22.46 9.52 -18.83
N ILE A 172 22.59 8.50 -17.98
CA ILE A 172 21.53 8.08 -17.04
C ILE A 172 21.19 9.12 -15.99
N GLN A 173 22.19 9.79 -15.41
CA GLN A 173 21.94 10.84 -14.43
C GLN A 173 21.25 12.02 -15.10
N THR A 174 21.64 12.38 -16.31
CA THR A 174 20.96 13.44 -17.07
C THR A 174 19.49 13.06 -17.33
N ILE A 175 19.19 11.85 -17.80
CA ILE A 175 17.80 11.40 -17.98
C ILE A 175 17.02 11.46 -16.65
N MET A 176 17.61 11.00 -15.54
CA MET A 176 16.96 11.06 -14.22
C MET A 176 16.68 12.49 -13.77
N ILE A 177 17.58 13.43 -14.06
CA ILE A 177 17.41 14.84 -13.73
C ILE A 177 16.25 15.44 -14.55
N ASP A 178 16.30 15.24 -15.87
CA ASP A 178 15.35 15.87 -16.80
C ASP A 178 13.93 15.29 -16.68
N ARG A 179 13.82 13.98 -16.43
CA ARG A 179 12.52 13.27 -16.35
C ARG A 179 11.94 13.24 -14.94
N CYS A 180 12.78 13.11 -13.92
CA CYS A 180 12.31 12.87 -12.55
C CYS A 180 12.61 14.05 -11.63
N ALA A 181 13.87 14.51 -11.56
CA ALA A 181 14.27 15.53 -10.60
C ALA A 181 13.59 16.88 -10.84
N ARG A 182 13.11 17.17 -12.05
CA ARG A 182 12.31 18.38 -12.32
C ARG A 182 11.11 18.55 -11.38
N CYS A 183 10.43 17.45 -11.02
CA CYS A 183 9.33 17.48 -10.06
C CYS A 183 9.78 17.11 -8.64
N HIS A 184 10.85 16.33 -8.53
CA HIS A 184 11.40 15.77 -7.30
C HIS A 184 12.67 16.50 -6.80
N CYS A 185 12.84 17.77 -7.15
CA CYS A 185 13.89 18.63 -6.60
C CYS A 185 13.41 19.29 -5.30
N ALA A 186 14.33 19.93 -4.57
CA ALA A 186 14.01 20.60 -3.30
C ALA A 186 12.86 21.62 -3.40
N ASP A 187 12.72 22.27 -4.55
CA ASP A 187 11.69 23.29 -4.82
C ASP A 187 10.54 22.78 -5.71
N GLY A 188 10.51 21.47 -6.01
CA GLY A 188 9.54 20.86 -6.91
C GLY A 188 8.22 20.48 -6.22
N GLU A 189 7.19 20.22 -7.02
CA GLU A 189 5.86 19.79 -6.54
C GLU A 189 5.92 18.51 -5.69
N GLN A 190 6.95 17.68 -5.86
CA GLN A 190 7.18 16.42 -5.14
C GLN A 190 8.45 16.47 -4.28
N ALA A 191 8.81 17.64 -3.73
CA ALA A 191 9.97 17.84 -2.86
C ALA A 191 10.02 16.90 -1.63
N ALA A 192 8.89 16.37 -1.18
CA ALA A 192 8.83 15.36 -0.12
C ALA A 192 9.54 14.03 -0.49
N TYR A 193 9.79 13.80 -1.77
CA TYR A 193 10.41 12.59 -2.31
C TYR A 193 11.58 12.96 -3.22
N PRO A 194 12.71 13.48 -2.70
CA PRO A 194 13.76 14.01 -3.56
C PRO A 194 14.49 12.92 -4.36
N LEU A 195 14.92 13.23 -5.58
CA LEU A 195 15.56 12.30 -6.54
C LEU A 195 16.77 12.91 -7.31
N GLU A 196 17.42 13.94 -6.78
CA GLU A 196 18.53 14.65 -7.45
C GLU A 196 19.88 13.92 -7.32
N THR A 197 20.07 13.18 -6.23
CA THR A 197 21.34 12.53 -5.89
C THR A 197 21.17 11.03 -5.69
N TYR A 198 22.22 10.26 -5.95
CA TYR A 198 22.17 8.80 -5.77
C TYR A 198 21.73 8.38 -4.36
N ASP A 199 22.19 9.10 -3.34
CA ASP A 199 21.85 8.80 -1.95
C ASP A 199 20.35 9.01 -1.66
N GLN A 200 19.72 9.97 -2.34
CA GLN A 200 18.27 10.15 -2.31
C GLN A 200 17.53 9.05 -3.10
N LEU A 201 18.09 8.56 -4.22
CA LEU A 201 17.50 7.46 -4.98
C LEU A 201 17.54 6.13 -4.21
N LYS A 202 18.62 5.88 -3.46
CA LYS A 202 18.92 4.57 -2.83
C LYS A 202 17.76 3.93 -2.07
N LYS A 203 16.93 4.73 -1.38
CA LYS A 203 15.73 4.25 -0.66
C LYS A 203 14.67 3.61 -1.58
N TYR A 204 14.65 3.96 -2.87
CA TYR A 204 13.70 3.47 -3.86
C TYR A 204 14.26 2.34 -4.75
N LEU A 205 15.57 2.09 -4.66
CA LEU A 205 16.29 1.05 -5.40
C LEU A 205 16.19 -0.34 -4.73
N VAL A 206 15.69 -0.40 -3.49
CA VAL A 206 15.55 -1.66 -2.76
C VAL A 206 14.49 -2.55 -3.43
N VAL A 207 14.92 -3.72 -3.89
CA VAL A 207 14.07 -4.78 -4.43
C VAL A 207 13.43 -5.53 -3.27
N LYS A 208 12.09 -5.60 -3.23
CA LYS A 208 11.34 -6.32 -2.17
C LYS A 208 11.16 -7.79 -2.56
N GLU A 209 11.28 -8.72 -1.61
CA GLU A 209 11.42 -10.17 -1.88
C GLU A 209 10.24 -10.89 -2.55
N SER A 210 9.05 -10.28 -2.67
CA SER A 210 7.86 -10.96 -3.21
C SER A 210 7.65 -10.65 -4.70
N GLY A 211 7.56 -11.72 -5.50
CA GLY A 211 7.26 -11.66 -6.93
C GLY A 211 5.77 -11.63 -7.30
N ASP A 212 4.85 -11.57 -6.33
CA ASP A 212 3.42 -11.35 -6.63
C ASP A 212 3.24 -9.89 -7.11
N PRO A 213 2.68 -9.63 -8.31
CA PRO A 213 2.42 -8.29 -8.81
C PRO A 213 1.51 -7.46 -7.88
N ALA A 214 0.64 -8.10 -7.09
CA ALA A 214 -0.18 -7.40 -6.10
C ALA A 214 0.65 -6.79 -4.96
N LYS A 215 1.87 -7.28 -4.70
CA LYS A 215 2.77 -6.72 -3.68
C LYS A 215 3.11 -5.26 -3.93
N ALA A 216 3.14 -4.90 -5.20
CA ALA A 216 3.40 -3.56 -5.69
C ALA A 216 2.27 -2.56 -5.32
N LYS A 217 1.05 -3.07 -5.10
CA LYS A 217 -0.13 -2.31 -4.66
C LYS A 217 -0.29 -2.27 -3.13
N GLN A 218 0.50 -3.04 -2.38
CA GLN A 218 0.40 -3.10 -0.93
C GLN A 218 0.78 -1.76 -0.29
N ILE A 219 -0.05 -1.26 0.61
CA ILE A 219 0.23 -0.07 1.42
C ILE A 219 1.56 -0.20 2.17
N SER A 220 2.34 0.88 2.20
CA SER A 220 3.61 0.91 2.94
C SER A 220 3.37 0.83 4.45
N VAL A 221 4.37 0.38 5.21
CA VAL A 221 4.25 0.30 6.69
C VAL A 221 4.12 1.70 7.29
N GLU A 222 4.81 2.68 6.72
CA GLU A 222 4.76 4.08 7.13
C GLU A 222 3.37 4.66 6.92
N GLN A 223 2.80 4.48 5.72
CA GLN A 223 1.44 4.92 5.40
C GLN A 223 0.41 4.21 6.29
N LEU A 224 0.58 2.90 6.51
CA LEU A 224 -0.29 2.12 7.41
C LEU A 224 -0.20 2.62 8.86
N THR A 225 1.00 2.96 9.34
CA THR A 225 1.23 3.51 10.69
C THR A 225 0.58 4.88 10.84
N GLN A 226 0.77 5.77 9.87
CA GLN A 226 0.16 7.09 9.85
C GLN A 226 -1.37 7.00 9.81
N SER A 227 -1.90 6.14 8.95
CA SER A 227 -3.35 5.88 8.87
C SER A 227 -3.87 5.34 10.20
N THR A 228 -3.19 4.35 10.79
CA THR A 228 -3.55 3.77 12.10
C THR A 228 -3.58 4.84 13.19
N HIS A 229 -2.55 5.70 13.29
CA HIS A 229 -2.51 6.78 14.28
C HIS A 229 -3.70 7.74 14.10
N ALA A 230 -3.92 8.22 12.87
CA ALA A 230 -4.96 9.19 12.57
C ALA A 230 -6.37 8.64 12.81
N HIS A 231 -6.63 7.41 12.34
CA HIS A 231 -7.94 6.77 12.43
C HIS A 231 -8.21 6.28 13.85
N LEU A 232 -7.26 5.58 14.50
CA LEU A 232 -7.49 5.07 15.86
C LEU A 232 -7.74 6.21 16.85
N LEU A 233 -6.97 7.30 16.79
CA LEU A 233 -7.16 8.43 17.71
C LEU A 233 -8.48 9.16 17.46
N SER A 234 -8.75 9.54 16.19
CA SER A 234 -9.91 10.37 15.85
C SER A 234 -11.21 9.59 15.91
N PHE A 235 -11.22 8.36 15.39
CA PHE A 235 -12.43 7.53 15.35
C PHE A 235 -12.79 6.97 16.72
N SER A 236 -11.82 6.72 17.60
CA SER A 236 -12.14 6.30 18.97
C SER A 236 -13.00 7.33 19.68
N MET A 237 -12.65 8.62 19.55
CA MET A 237 -13.46 9.70 20.12
C MET A 237 -14.82 9.81 19.44
N LEU A 238 -14.85 9.81 18.11
CA LEU A 238 -16.10 9.93 17.36
C LEU A 238 -17.08 8.80 17.69
N TYR A 239 -16.64 7.55 17.63
CA TYR A 239 -17.47 6.36 17.89
C TYR A 239 -17.82 6.19 19.38
N LEU A 240 -16.94 6.62 20.29
CA LEU A 240 -17.29 6.72 21.70
C LEU A 240 -18.46 7.68 21.89
N LEU A 241 -18.39 8.88 21.31
CA LEU A 241 -19.44 9.89 21.49
C LEU A 241 -20.77 9.44 20.88
N THR A 242 -20.79 8.87 19.67
CA THR A 242 -22.03 8.35 19.07
C THR A 242 -22.60 7.19 19.90
N GLY A 243 -21.73 6.30 20.39
CA GLY A 243 -22.11 5.20 21.27
C GLY A 243 -22.69 5.67 22.59
N VAL A 244 -22.05 6.65 23.25
CA VAL A 244 -22.53 7.26 24.50
C VAL A 244 -23.88 7.93 24.29
N ILE A 245 -24.04 8.72 23.23
CA ILE A 245 -25.35 9.32 22.89
C ILE A 245 -26.41 8.22 22.78
N PHE A 246 -26.13 7.14 22.03
CA PHE A 246 -27.06 6.03 21.90
C PHE A 246 -27.32 5.29 23.23
N ALA A 247 -26.33 5.18 24.12
CA ALA A 247 -26.47 4.55 25.44
C ALA A 247 -27.42 5.31 26.39
N PHE A 248 -27.61 6.63 26.19
CA PHE A 248 -28.61 7.44 26.90
C PHE A 248 -30.02 7.33 26.31
N SER A 249 -30.22 6.55 25.26
CA SER A 249 -31.55 6.36 24.67
C SER A 249 -32.51 5.63 25.62
N SER A 250 -33.81 5.75 25.34
CA SER A 250 -34.85 4.99 26.03
C SER A 250 -35.05 3.57 25.49
N TYR A 251 -34.13 3.04 24.67
CA TYR A 251 -34.24 1.68 24.11
C TYR A 251 -33.98 0.59 25.17
N PRO A 252 -34.45 -0.66 24.93
CA PRO A 252 -34.16 -1.79 25.80
C PRO A 252 -32.66 -1.95 26.09
N ILE A 253 -32.32 -2.43 27.29
CA ILE A 253 -30.93 -2.50 27.74
C ILE A 253 -30.04 -3.36 26.84
N TRP A 254 -30.56 -4.45 26.28
CA TRP A 254 -29.80 -5.31 25.37
C TRP A 254 -29.39 -4.58 24.08
N MET A 255 -30.24 -3.69 23.56
CA MET A 255 -29.89 -2.86 22.39
C MET A 255 -28.79 -1.87 22.77
N ARG A 256 -28.90 -1.23 23.93
CA ARG A 256 -27.90 -0.25 24.38
C ARG A 256 -26.55 -0.90 24.66
N VAL A 257 -26.53 -2.03 25.34
CA VAL A 257 -25.31 -2.78 25.64
C VAL A 257 -24.68 -3.37 24.37
N GLY A 258 -25.49 -3.82 23.40
CA GLY A 258 -24.97 -4.34 22.13
C GLY A 258 -24.52 -3.24 21.18
N LEU A 259 -25.43 -2.34 20.80
CA LEU A 259 -25.23 -1.37 19.72
C LEU A 259 -24.40 -0.15 20.14
N ALA A 260 -24.39 0.28 21.41
CA ALA A 260 -23.58 1.43 21.80
C ALA A 260 -22.06 1.20 21.62
N PRO A 261 -21.47 0.08 22.09
CA PRO A 261 -20.04 -0.16 21.92
C PRO A 261 -19.65 -0.77 20.56
N ILE A 262 -20.59 -1.35 19.80
CA ILE A 262 -20.26 -2.19 18.63
C ILE A 262 -19.39 -1.46 17.60
N VAL A 263 -19.67 -0.17 17.34
CA VAL A 263 -18.95 0.60 16.32
C VAL A 263 -17.49 0.79 16.73
N LEU A 264 -17.25 1.14 18.00
CA LEU A 264 -15.91 1.28 18.55
C LEU A 264 -15.16 -0.06 18.53
N VAL A 265 -15.80 -1.13 19.02
CA VAL A 265 -15.17 -2.47 19.05
C VAL A 265 -14.85 -2.96 17.65
N ALA A 266 -15.81 -2.87 16.72
CA ALA A 266 -15.61 -3.26 15.33
C ALA A 266 -14.51 -2.45 14.65
N SER A 267 -14.38 -1.15 14.95
CA SER A 267 -13.30 -0.32 14.40
C SER A 267 -11.91 -0.71 14.89
N VAL A 268 -11.78 -1.14 16.15
CA VAL A 268 -10.51 -1.65 16.69
C VAL A 268 -10.15 -2.98 16.03
N LEU A 269 -11.13 -3.86 15.84
CA LEU A 269 -10.93 -5.12 15.11
C LEU A 269 -10.56 -4.86 13.65
N ASP A 270 -11.20 -3.89 13.00
CA ASP A 270 -10.93 -3.47 11.62
C ASP A 270 -9.46 -3.05 11.44
N ILE A 271 -9.00 -2.13 12.28
CA ILE A 271 -7.60 -1.68 12.28
C ILE A 271 -6.65 -2.85 12.61
N GLY A 272 -7.04 -3.75 13.51
CA GLY A 272 -6.30 -4.98 13.77
C GLY A 272 -6.15 -5.85 12.52
N CYS A 273 -7.24 -6.01 11.75
CA CYS A 273 -7.24 -6.72 10.47
C CYS A 273 -6.30 -6.07 9.44
N TRP A 274 -6.13 -4.74 9.43
CA TRP A 274 -5.18 -4.07 8.52
C TRP A 274 -3.74 -4.56 8.71
N TRP A 275 -3.33 -4.74 9.97
CA TRP A 275 -2.00 -5.21 10.32
C TRP A 275 -1.87 -6.73 10.09
N LEU A 276 -2.87 -7.50 10.50
CA LEU A 276 -2.88 -8.95 10.33
C LEU A 276 -2.98 -9.39 8.87
N ALA A 277 -3.53 -8.55 7.99
CA ALA A 277 -3.57 -8.80 6.55
C ALA A 277 -2.19 -8.97 5.90
N ARG A 278 -1.11 -8.53 6.57
CA ARG A 278 0.26 -8.66 6.08
C ARG A 278 0.90 -10.02 6.38
N LEU A 279 0.23 -10.88 7.15
CA LEU A 279 0.73 -12.21 7.50
C LEU A 279 0.75 -13.13 6.27
N GLU A 280 1.81 -13.94 6.15
CA GLU A 280 1.94 -14.92 5.07
C GLU A 280 0.87 -16.02 5.19
N GLY A 281 0.31 -16.41 4.04
CA GLY A 281 -0.74 -17.44 3.94
C GLY A 281 -2.14 -16.98 4.39
N VAL A 282 -2.27 -16.45 5.61
CA VAL A 282 -3.59 -16.08 6.19
C VAL A 282 -4.00 -14.63 5.95
N GLY A 283 -3.07 -13.77 5.52
CA GLY A 283 -3.29 -12.34 5.28
C GLY A 283 -4.53 -11.99 4.45
N PRO A 284 -4.80 -12.66 3.31
CA PRO A 284 -5.98 -12.38 2.49
C PRO A 284 -7.30 -12.49 3.26
N TYR A 285 -7.44 -13.44 4.19
CA TYR A 285 -8.66 -13.59 4.99
C TYR A 285 -8.85 -12.45 5.99
N PHE A 286 -7.76 -11.91 6.55
CA PHE A 286 -7.83 -10.71 7.38
C PHE A 286 -8.19 -9.48 6.54
N ALA A 287 -7.71 -9.38 5.30
CA ALA A 287 -8.12 -8.32 4.38
C ALA A 287 -9.61 -8.38 4.03
N LEU A 288 -10.18 -9.58 3.83
CA LEU A 288 -11.63 -9.74 3.71
C LEU A 288 -12.35 -9.37 5.02
N GLY A 289 -11.71 -9.67 6.16
CA GLY A 289 -12.14 -9.23 7.48
C GLY A 289 -12.38 -7.73 7.55
N ILE A 290 -11.50 -6.91 6.96
CA ILE A 290 -11.63 -5.43 6.88
C ILE A 290 -12.97 -5.03 6.24
N MET A 291 -13.38 -5.68 5.16
CA MET A 291 -14.68 -5.37 4.55
C MET A 291 -15.84 -5.70 5.47
N ALA A 292 -15.75 -6.83 6.19
CA ALA A 292 -16.78 -7.26 7.12
C ALA A 292 -16.87 -6.33 8.35
N THR A 293 -15.74 -6.03 8.99
CA THR A 293 -15.67 -5.15 10.16
C THR A 293 -16.02 -3.71 9.79
N GLY A 294 -15.53 -3.21 8.65
CA GLY A 294 -15.92 -1.90 8.11
C GLY A 294 -17.41 -1.82 7.79
N GLY A 295 -18.01 -2.89 7.27
CA GLY A 295 -19.46 -3.00 7.09
C GLY A 295 -20.24 -2.93 8.41
N VAL A 296 -19.76 -3.62 9.46
CA VAL A 296 -20.34 -3.53 10.82
C VAL A 296 -20.20 -2.12 11.39
N VAL A 297 -19.06 -1.46 11.20
CA VAL A 297 -18.84 -0.06 11.60
C VAL A 297 -19.84 0.85 10.90
N GLY A 298 -19.95 0.77 9.58
CA GLY A 298 -20.85 1.62 8.79
C GLY A 298 -22.32 1.42 9.16
N LEU A 299 -22.77 0.17 9.24
CA LEU A 299 -24.16 -0.15 9.61
C LEU A 299 -24.45 0.21 11.07
N GLY A 300 -23.53 -0.09 11.98
CA GLY A 300 -23.67 0.25 13.39
C GLY A 300 -23.75 1.76 13.62
N LEU A 301 -22.89 2.54 12.94
CA LEU A 301 -22.90 3.99 13.00
C LEU A 301 -24.20 4.56 12.44
N MET A 302 -24.66 4.05 11.30
CA MET A 302 -25.95 4.44 10.71
C MET A 302 -27.10 4.20 11.69
N LEU A 303 -27.15 3.04 12.34
CA LEU A 303 -28.17 2.72 13.33
C LEU A 303 -28.07 3.63 14.57
N GLN A 304 -26.87 3.88 15.11
CA GLN A 304 -26.68 4.81 16.23
C GLN A 304 -27.19 6.22 15.91
N ILE A 305 -26.91 6.72 14.70
CA ILE A 305 -27.36 8.04 14.22
C ILE A 305 -28.88 8.07 14.10
N ILE A 306 -29.47 7.17 13.30
CA ILE A 306 -30.91 7.19 13.00
C ILE A 306 -31.71 6.95 14.28
N LEU A 307 -31.41 5.87 15.01
CA LEU A 307 -32.16 5.55 16.22
C LEU A 307 -31.94 6.58 17.33
N GLY A 308 -30.72 7.13 17.44
CA GLY A 308 -30.42 8.21 18.37
C GLY A 308 -31.26 9.46 18.10
N LEU A 309 -31.30 9.92 16.84
CA LEU A 309 -32.13 11.06 16.42
C LEU A 309 -33.62 10.81 16.71
N PHE A 310 -34.16 9.65 16.32
CA PHE A 310 -35.58 9.33 16.55
C PHE A 310 -35.95 9.20 18.03
N ASN A 311 -34.99 8.83 18.88
CA ASN A 311 -35.22 8.73 20.32
C ASN A 311 -35.33 10.11 21.00
N MET A 312 -34.60 11.12 20.52
CA MET A 312 -34.59 12.48 21.11
C MET A 312 -35.93 13.23 20.97
N TYR A 313 -36.73 12.90 19.95
CA TYR A 313 -37.93 13.66 19.61
C TYR A 313 -39.24 12.89 19.81
N SER A 314 -40.32 13.65 20.04
CA SER A 314 -41.70 13.15 20.09
C SER A 314 -42.20 12.79 18.68
N ILE A 315 -43.44 12.29 18.59
CA ILE A 315 -44.07 11.88 17.33
C ILE A 315 -43.97 12.98 16.25
N VAL A 316 -44.25 14.23 16.61
CA VAL A 316 -44.16 15.37 15.66
C VAL A 316 -42.74 15.52 15.11
N GLY A 317 -41.72 15.50 15.97
CA GLY A 317 -40.34 15.61 15.51
C GLY A 317 -39.88 14.38 14.71
N ARG A 318 -40.41 13.19 15.01
CA ARG A 318 -40.15 11.99 14.19
C ARG A 318 -40.74 12.10 12.79
N ILE A 319 -41.92 12.68 12.63
CA ILE A 319 -42.52 12.94 11.31
C ILE A 319 -41.64 13.93 10.53
N VAL A 320 -41.15 14.99 11.16
CA VAL A 320 -40.21 15.92 10.54
C VAL A 320 -38.92 15.21 10.11
N LEU A 321 -38.32 14.40 10.99
CA LEU A 321 -37.14 13.61 10.67
C LEU A 321 -37.37 12.65 9.50
N LEU A 322 -38.51 11.94 9.47
CA LEU A 322 -38.88 11.08 8.36
C LEU A 322 -38.96 11.85 7.04
N GLY A 323 -39.58 13.04 7.06
CA GLY A 323 -39.62 13.92 5.89
C GLY A 323 -38.23 14.34 5.42
N LEU A 324 -37.36 14.75 6.33
CA LEU A 324 -35.97 15.13 6.00
C LEU A 324 -35.17 13.96 5.42
N PHE A 325 -35.26 12.77 6.03
CA PHE A 325 -34.58 11.58 5.51
C PHE A 325 -35.15 11.13 4.16
N ALA A 326 -36.45 11.25 3.94
CA ALA A 326 -37.07 10.94 2.66
C ALA A 326 -36.59 11.90 1.55
N ILE A 327 -36.51 13.21 1.84
CA ILE A 327 -35.98 14.22 0.91
C ILE A 327 -34.51 13.94 0.61
N ALA A 328 -33.69 13.70 1.65
CA ALA A 328 -32.27 13.40 1.48
C ALA A 328 -32.05 12.11 0.67
N GLY A 329 -32.83 11.06 0.96
CA GLY A 329 -32.79 9.80 0.21
C GLY A 329 -33.22 9.96 -1.25
N ALA A 330 -34.29 10.71 -1.51
CA ALA A 330 -34.73 11.01 -2.88
C ALA A 330 -33.70 11.84 -3.65
N GLY A 331 -33.14 12.88 -3.01
CA GLY A 331 -32.08 13.71 -3.60
C GLY A 331 -30.81 12.91 -3.89
N GLY A 332 -30.35 12.09 -2.92
CA GLY A 332 -29.22 11.19 -3.09
C GLY A 332 -29.46 10.16 -4.20
N GLY A 333 -30.65 9.54 -4.24
CA GLY A 333 -31.02 8.61 -5.31
C GLY A 333 -31.04 9.26 -6.69
N LEU A 334 -31.52 10.50 -6.80
CA LEU A 334 -31.49 11.26 -8.05
C LEU A 334 -30.05 11.54 -8.50
N VAL A 335 -29.16 11.94 -7.58
CA VAL A 335 -27.74 12.13 -7.88
C VAL A 335 -27.10 10.82 -8.33
N MET A 336 -27.39 9.70 -7.66
CA MET A 336 -26.86 8.39 -8.04
C MET A 336 -27.26 8.03 -9.49
N VAL A 337 -28.55 8.12 -9.82
CA VAL A 337 -29.06 7.73 -11.16
C VAL A 337 -28.65 8.72 -12.26
N LYS A 338 -28.58 10.02 -11.96
CA LYS A 338 -28.36 11.06 -12.98
C LYS A 338 -26.89 11.44 -13.18
N VAL A 339 -26.05 11.22 -12.17
CA VAL A 339 -24.66 11.68 -12.18
C VAL A 339 -23.72 10.50 -12.01
N VAL A 340 -23.87 9.72 -10.94
CA VAL A 340 -22.88 8.70 -10.56
C VAL A 340 -22.93 7.49 -11.50
N GLU A 341 -24.10 6.89 -11.73
CA GLU A 341 -24.24 5.72 -12.61
C GLU A 341 -23.76 5.98 -14.04
N PRO A 342 -24.13 7.10 -14.71
CA PRO A 342 -23.60 7.42 -16.03
C PRO A 342 -22.08 7.61 -16.04
N GLN A 343 -21.50 8.23 -15.00
CA GLN A 343 -20.06 8.43 -14.88
C GLN A 343 -19.33 7.09 -14.70
N LEU A 344 -19.80 6.22 -13.80
CA LEU A 344 -19.23 4.89 -13.60
C LEU A 344 -19.33 4.03 -14.87
N ALA A 345 -20.45 4.12 -15.60
CA ALA A 345 -20.63 3.41 -16.86
C ALA A 345 -19.67 3.91 -17.95
N ALA A 346 -19.46 5.23 -18.04
CA ALA A 346 -18.50 5.83 -18.97
C ALA A 346 -17.06 5.42 -18.63
N GLU A 347 -16.67 5.50 -17.36
CA GLU A 347 -15.36 5.09 -16.87
C GLU A 347 -15.07 3.61 -17.16
N LYS A 348 -16.07 2.74 -16.92
CA LYS A 348 -15.98 1.32 -17.26
C LYS A 348 -15.78 1.11 -18.76
N ALA A 349 -16.55 1.82 -19.59
CA ALA A 349 -16.45 1.70 -21.04
C ALA A 349 -15.08 2.17 -21.57
N GLU A 350 -14.55 3.26 -21.02
CA GLU A 350 -13.20 3.75 -21.34
C GLU A 350 -12.11 2.74 -20.94
N PHE A 351 -12.23 2.15 -19.75
CA PHE A 351 -11.29 1.14 -19.27
C PHE A 351 -11.31 -0.13 -20.14
N GLU A 352 -12.50 -0.67 -20.46
CA GLU A 352 -12.63 -1.85 -21.32
C GLU A 352 -12.11 -1.58 -22.73
N LYS A 353 -12.35 -0.37 -23.27
CA LYS A 353 -11.81 0.05 -24.56
C LYS A 353 -10.28 0.09 -24.53
N ALA A 354 -9.69 0.75 -23.53
CA ALA A 354 -8.24 0.84 -23.38
C ALA A 354 -7.59 -0.54 -23.21
N LYS A 355 -8.24 -1.43 -22.46
CA LYS A 355 -7.82 -2.83 -22.31
C LYS A 355 -7.86 -3.58 -23.65
N ALA A 356 -8.95 -3.47 -24.41
CA ALA A 356 -9.07 -4.11 -25.71
C ALA A 356 -8.03 -3.60 -26.72
N GLU A 357 -7.73 -2.29 -26.71
CA GLU A 357 -6.67 -1.69 -27.53
C GLU A 357 -5.28 -2.22 -27.14
N ALA A 358 -4.99 -2.34 -25.84
CA ALA A 358 -3.74 -2.90 -25.34
C ALA A 358 -3.58 -4.40 -25.70
N GLU A 359 -4.65 -5.20 -25.58
CA GLU A 359 -4.65 -6.61 -25.99
C GLU A 359 -4.50 -6.77 -27.50
N ALA A 360 -5.13 -5.92 -28.30
CA ALA A 360 -4.98 -5.90 -29.75
C ALA A 360 -3.56 -5.53 -30.19
N ALA A 361 -2.91 -4.58 -29.49
CA ALA A 361 -1.52 -4.21 -29.72
C ALA A 361 -0.51 -5.31 -29.33
N ALA A 362 -0.85 -6.19 -28.39
CA ALA A 362 0.01 -7.29 -27.94
C ALA A 362 0.01 -8.51 -28.90
N LYS A 363 -1.08 -8.76 -29.63
CA LYS A 363 -1.20 -9.91 -30.55
C LYS A 363 -0.12 -10.01 -31.64
N PRO A 364 0.27 -8.94 -32.36
CA PRO A 364 1.32 -9.05 -33.38
C PRO A 364 2.73 -9.34 -32.81
N ALA A 365 2.97 -9.15 -31.50
CA ALA A 365 4.24 -9.50 -30.86
C ALA A 365 4.34 -10.99 -30.51
N THR A 366 3.23 -11.62 -30.13
CA THR A 366 3.16 -13.06 -29.84
C THR A 366 3.16 -13.95 -31.09
N GLU A 367 2.51 -13.53 -32.19
CA GLU A 367 2.56 -14.29 -33.46
C GLU A 367 3.92 -14.20 -34.16
N ALA A 368 4.69 -13.13 -33.94
CA ALA A 368 6.07 -13.03 -34.42
C ALA A 368 7.05 -13.93 -33.65
N ALA A 369 6.80 -14.16 -32.35
CA ALA A 369 7.61 -15.05 -31.52
C ALA A 369 7.38 -16.54 -31.82
N MET A 370 6.15 -16.93 -32.20
CA MET A 370 5.82 -18.32 -32.53
C MET A 370 6.30 -18.79 -33.91
N ASN A 371 6.77 -17.87 -34.78
CA ASN A 371 7.27 -18.19 -36.12
C ASN A 371 8.82 -18.16 -36.22
N ALA A 372 9.53 -18.01 -35.10
CA ALA A 372 10.99 -17.92 -35.07
C ALA A 372 11.71 -19.23 -34.64
N ASP A 373 10.97 -20.28 -34.25
CA ASP A 373 11.55 -21.58 -33.90
C ASP A 373 11.62 -22.52 -35.11
N GLU A 374 12.55 -22.23 -36.02
CA GLU A 374 13.12 -23.27 -36.90
C GLU A 374 14.62 -23.01 -37.06
N VAL A 375 15.36 -23.20 -35.96
CA VAL A 375 16.82 -23.32 -35.97
C VAL A 375 17.15 -24.80 -35.72
N PRO A 376 17.92 -25.49 -36.58
CA PRO A 376 18.27 -26.88 -36.35
C PRO A 376 19.18 -27.02 -35.12
N GLU A 377 18.83 -27.95 -34.22
CA GLU A 377 19.69 -28.38 -33.10
C GLU A 377 21.10 -28.76 -33.59
N PRO A 378 22.17 -28.33 -32.90
CA PRO A 378 23.49 -28.92 -33.10
C PRO A 378 23.65 -30.24 -32.33
N ASP A 379 24.34 -31.16 -32.98
CA ASP A 379 24.67 -32.54 -32.62
C ASP A 379 25.31 -32.69 -31.21
N PRO A 380 24.81 -33.57 -30.32
CA PRO A 380 25.31 -33.71 -28.96
C PRO A 380 26.53 -34.64 -28.89
N LYS A 381 27.70 -34.18 -29.34
CA LYS A 381 28.99 -34.85 -29.05
C LYS A 381 30.15 -33.85 -28.98
N GLU A 382 30.37 -33.32 -27.78
CA GLU A 382 31.69 -33.09 -27.14
C GLU A 382 31.53 -32.04 -26.03
N ALA A 383 31.46 -32.51 -24.79
CA ALA A 383 31.77 -31.69 -23.63
C ALA A 383 32.36 -32.62 -22.57
N ASN A 384 33.68 -32.76 -22.60
CA ASN A 384 34.44 -33.32 -21.49
C ASN A 384 35.46 -32.28 -21.01
N GLU A 385 35.47 -32.10 -19.69
CA GLU A 385 36.55 -31.61 -18.83
C GLU A 385 36.85 -30.10 -18.82
N VAL A 386 36.36 -29.43 -17.77
CA VAL A 386 36.94 -28.19 -17.22
C VAL A 386 37.47 -28.50 -15.81
N PRO A 387 38.77 -28.28 -15.50
CA PRO A 387 39.33 -28.46 -14.16
C PRO A 387 39.09 -27.23 -13.27
N PRO A 388 39.13 -27.36 -11.93
CA PRO A 388 38.80 -26.26 -11.01
C PRO A 388 39.94 -25.24 -10.88
N GLU A 389 39.60 -23.96 -10.91
CA GLU A 389 40.52 -22.84 -10.60
C GLU A 389 40.79 -22.68 -9.09
N PRO A 390 41.96 -22.15 -8.69
CA PRO A 390 42.38 -22.03 -7.29
C PRO A 390 41.88 -20.75 -6.61
N ILE A 391 41.62 -20.87 -5.30
CA ILE A 391 41.28 -19.79 -4.37
C ILE A 391 42.48 -18.84 -4.25
N GLY A 392 42.30 -17.56 -4.63
CA GLY A 392 43.28 -16.50 -4.43
C GLY A 392 43.28 -15.93 -3.01
N ASP A 393 44.47 -15.62 -2.49
CA ASP A 393 44.71 -15.02 -1.18
C ASP A 393 44.11 -13.61 -1.01
N PRO A 394 43.79 -13.19 0.23
CA PRO A 394 43.24 -11.85 0.50
C PRO A 394 44.24 -10.73 0.24
N MET A 395 43.72 -9.62 -0.29
CA MET A 395 44.47 -8.41 -0.63
C MET A 395 45.14 -7.72 0.60
N PRO A 396 46.29 -7.05 0.41
CA PRO A 396 46.99 -6.33 1.48
C PRO A 396 46.27 -5.03 1.88
N GLU A 397 46.26 -4.72 3.18
CA GLU A 397 45.69 -3.48 3.73
C GLU A 397 46.44 -2.22 3.28
N MET A 398 45.70 -1.12 3.08
CA MET A 398 46.26 0.18 2.67
C MET A 398 47.02 0.88 3.83
N PRO A 399 48.14 1.58 3.52
CA PRO A 399 48.89 2.36 4.50
C PRO A 399 48.11 3.58 5.06
N GLU A 400 48.29 3.89 6.35
CA GLU A 400 47.50 4.88 7.12
C GLU A 400 47.67 6.35 6.69
N ASP A 401 48.68 6.65 5.88
CA ASP A 401 48.95 8.00 5.36
C ASP A 401 47.99 8.40 4.23
N LYS A 402 47.32 7.44 3.60
CA LYS A 402 46.33 7.66 2.52
C LYS A 402 44.87 7.69 2.97
N LEU A 403 44.59 7.52 4.26
CA LEU A 403 43.23 7.61 4.81
C LEU A 403 42.81 9.07 4.99
N ASN A 404 41.54 9.36 4.65
CA ASN A 404 41.01 10.70 4.83
C ASN A 404 40.78 11.02 6.33
N PRO A 405 40.58 12.30 6.72
CA PRO A 405 40.50 12.71 8.12
C PRO A 405 39.34 12.08 8.91
N ILE A 406 38.24 11.73 8.23
CA ILE A 406 37.04 11.14 8.83
C ILE A 406 37.26 9.64 9.07
N GLU A 407 37.89 8.94 8.13
CA GLU A 407 38.28 7.52 8.29
C GLU A 407 39.33 7.34 9.39
N ARG A 408 40.25 8.29 9.54
CA ARG A 408 41.21 8.32 10.65
C ARG A 408 40.55 8.56 12.01
N ALA A 409 39.44 9.29 12.05
CA ALA A 409 38.70 9.58 13.28
C ALA A 409 37.80 8.43 13.75
N LEU A 410 37.36 7.57 12.82
CA LEU A 410 36.43 6.47 13.08
C LEU A 410 37.11 5.11 13.30
N ARG A 411 38.44 5.01 13.09
CA ARG A 411 39.19 3.77 13.37
C ARG A 411 39.25 3.52 14.88
N PRO A 412 38.80 2.35 15.37
CA PRO A 412 38.86 2.03 16.80
C PRO A 412 40.32 1.88 17.24
N LYS A 413 40.75 2.67 18.23
CA LYS A 413 42.08 2.54 18.85
C LYS A 413 42.12 1.32 19.77
N VAL A 414 42.27 0.14 19.19
CA VAL A 414 42.49 -1.09 19.96
C VAL A 414 43.96 -1.18 20.33
N LYS A 415 44.28 -1.13 21.62
CA LYS A 415 45.61 -1.50 22.11
C LYS A 415 45.79 -3.02 21.95
N PRO A 416 46.92 -3.51 21.41
CA PRO A 416 47.18 -4.92 21.28
C PRO A 416 47.53 -5.49 22.66
N THR A 417 46.54 -5.89 23.45
CA THR A 417 46.77 -6.75 24.63
C THR A 417 45.57 -7.55 25.14
N ASP A 418 44.40 -7.49 24.51
CA ASP A 418 43.24 -8.30 24.95
C ASP A 418 42.53 -8.94 23.75
N ALA A 419 43.11 -10.03 23.22
CA ALA A 419 42.39 -10.94 22.33
C ALA A 419 41.68 -12.02 23.17
N PRO A 420 40.36 -12.24 23.02
CA PRO A 420 39.66 -13.30 23.77
C PRO A 420 40.02 -14.68 23.21
N LYS A 421 40.32 -15.63 24.11
CA LYS A 421 40.62 -17.03 23.77
C LYS A 421 39.42 -17.72 23.11
N PRO A 422 39.65 -18.63 22.14
CA PRO A 422 38.59 -19.38 21.48
C PRO A 422 37.90 -20.36 22.43
N MET A 423 36.57 -20.44 22.33
CA MET A 423 35.73 -21.33 23.16
C MET A 423 35.95 -22.82 22.81
N PRO A 424 35.92 -23.72 23.81
CA PRO A 424 36.02 -25.17 23.58
C PRO A 424 34.69 -25.76 23.08
N LYS A 425 34.78 -26.79 22.23
CA LYS A 425 33.64 -27.54 21.68
C LYS A 425 32.88 -28.33 22.76
N PRO A 426 31.56 -28.55 22.63
CA PRO A 426 30.75 -29.24 23.63
C PRO A 426 30.88 -30.77 23.52
N GLU A 427 31.02 -31.42 24.67
CA GLU A 427 30.87 -32.88 24.86
C GLU A 427 29.43 -33.24 25.28
N PRO A 428 28.98 -34.49 25.05
CA PRO A 428 27.57 -34.88 25.17
C PRO A 428 27.17 -35.19 26.63
N THR A 429 26.08 -34.58 27.08
CA THR A 429 25.59 -34.70 28.47
C THR A 429 24.82 -36.00 28.70
N GLN A 430 25.23 -36.75 29.72
CA GLN A 430 24.43 -37.83 30.33
C GLN A 430 23.38 -37.26 31.29
N ALA A 431 22.22 -37.92 31.35
CA ALA A 431 21.08 -37.59 32.19
C ALA A 431 21.30 -37.97 33.67
N THR A 432 20.73 -37.19 34.61
CA THR A 432 20.06 -37.73 35.82
C THR A 432 19.14 -36.69 36.49
N ALA A 433 18.19 -37.21 37.27
CA ALA A 433 16.93 -36.64 37.72
C ALA A 433 16.98 -35.75 39.00
N ALA A 434 15.84 -35.05 39.18
CA ALA A 434 15.05 -34.87 40.42
C ALA A 434 15.21 -33.57 41.26
N GLU A 435 14.14 -32.76 41.27
CA GLU A 435 13.50 -32.16 42.47
C GLU A 435 12.17 -31.48 42.04
N LEU A 436 11.01 -32.10 42.26
CA LEU A 436 10.05 -31.91 43.37
C LEU A 436 9.25 -30.58 43.37
N ILE A 437 7.96 -30.69 43.04
CA ILE A 437 6.89 -29.68 43.20
C ILE A 437 5.92 -30.18 44.27
N PRO A 438 5.44 -29.37 45.25
CA PRO A 438 4.46 -29.82 46.23
C PRO A 438 3.01 -29.65 45.73
N SER A 439 2.22 -30.70 45.95
CA SER A 439 0.81 -30.87 45.57
C SER A 439 -0.19 -30.35 46.61
N ALA A 440 -1.33 -29.82 46.15
CA ALA A 440 -2.50 -29.40 46.94
C ALA A 440 -3.33 -30.59 47.52
N PRO A 441 -4.13 -30.39 48.59
CA PRO A 441 -4.80 -31.49 49.31
C PRO A 441 -6.18 -31.88 48.74
N ARG A 442 -6.50 -33.18 48.83
CA ARG A 442 -7.83 -33.78 48.52
C ARG A 442 -8.66 -34.03 49.80
N PRO A 443 -10.01 -34.12 49.69
CA PRO A 443 -10.91 -34.29 50.83
C PRO A 443 -11.09 -35.76 51.27
N ALA A 444 -11.47 -35.94 52.53
CA ALA A 444 -11.65 -37.24 53.21
C ALA A 444 -13.01 -37.93 52.87
N PRO A 445 -13.10 -39.27 53.00
CA PRO A 445 -14.30 -40.02 52.65
C PRO A 445 -15.28 -40.20 53.82
N SER A 446 -16.58 -40.16 53.53
CA SER A 446 -17.66 -40.58 54.44
C SER A 446 -17.87 -42.10 54.38
N LYS A 447 -18.15 -42.68 55.56
CA LYS A 447 -18.80 -43.99 55.70
C LYS A 447 -20.31 -43.85 55.52
#